data_AF-A0A150UJS6-F1
#
_entry.id   AF-A0A150UJS6-F1
#
_cell.length_a   1.000
_cell.length_b   1.000
_cell.length_c   1.000
_cell.angle_alpha   90.00
_cell.angle_beta   90.00
_cell.angle_gamma   90.00
#
_symmetry.space_group_name_H-M   'P 1'
#
loop_
_entity.id
_entity.type
_entity.pdbx_description
1 polymer ?
#
loop_
_entity_poly.entity_id
_entity_poly.type
_entity_poly.pdbx_seq_one_letter_code
_entity_poly.pdbx_strand_id
1 'polypeptide(L)'
;TGGIVGALTQAGISKEDASRYAEGVRRGGTLVSARVPDQDRARLDALLNERAVNLQDRSAAWQKSGWSDFDAASPPLSPEDIGRERELYGAGTRR
;
A
#
# COMPACT_ATOMS: atom_id res chain seq x y z
N THR A 1 17.34 -9.94 4.18
CA THR A 1 15.96 -10.16 4.66
C THR A 1 15.04 -10.24 3.45
N GLY A 2 14.52 -11.42 3.14
CA GLY A 2 13.82 -11.71 1.87
C GLY A 2 12.29 -11.56 1.96
N GLY A 3 11.80 -10.34 2.19
CA GLY A 3 10.36 -10.05 2.22
C GLY A 3 10.02 -8.80 1.41
N ILE A 4 8.74 -8.43 1.36
CA ILE A 4 8.26 -7.29 0.55
C ILE A 4 9.02 -5.99 0.82
N VAL A 5 9.33 -5.67 2.09
CA VAL A 5 10.13 -4.47 2.45
C VAL A 5 11.55 -4.56 1.87
N GLY A 6 12.18 -5.74 1.95
CA GLY A 6 13.50 -5.98 1.37
C GLY A 6 13.51 -5.82 -0.16
N ALA A 7 12.51 -6.38 -0.83
CA ALA A 7 12.37 -6.27 -2.29
C ALA A 7 12.15 -4.81 -2.74
N LEU A 8 11.30 -4.06 -2.04
CA LEU A 8 11.02 -2.65 -2.37
C LEU A 8 12.22 -1.74 -2.08
N THR A 9 12.93 -1.96 -0.98
CA THR A 9 14.15 -1.19 -0.68
C THR A 9 15.26 -1.43 -1.70
N GLN A 10 15.42 -2.67 -2.18
CA GLN A 10 16.34 -2.98 -3.29
C GLN A 10 15.91 -2.33 -4.61
N ALA A 11 14.61 -2.08 -4.79
CA ALA A 11 14.07 -1.35 -5.94
C ALA A 11 14.22 0.19 -5.80
N GLY A 12 14.86 0.68 -4.74
CA GLY A 12 15.12 2.11 -4.51
C GLY A 12 14.02 2.83 -3.72
N ILE A 13 13.03 2.12 -3.19
CA ILE A 13 12.00 2.70 -2.32
C ILE A 13 12.59 2.90 -0.92
N SER A 14 12.24 4.01 -0.27
CA SER A 14 12.64 4.25 1.12
C SER A 14 12.11 3.12 2.02
N LYS A 15 12.82 2.80 3.11
CA LYS A 15 12.34 1.78 4.07
C LYS A 15 10.97 2.15 4.63
N GLU A 16 10.77 3.44 4.91
CA GLU A 16 9.53 3.99 5.46
C GLU A 16 8.34 3.76 4.52
N ASP A 17 8.50 4.07 3.23
CA ASP A 17 7.44 3.84 2.24
C ASP A 17 7.25 2.36 1.96
N ALA A 18 8.33 1.59 1.91
CA ALA A 18 8.26 0.14 1.77
C ALA A 18 7.43 -0.51 2.90
N SER A 19 7.57 -0.03 4.14
CA SER A 19 6.73 -0.46 5.26
C SER A 19 5.26 -0.08 5.07
N ARG A 20 4.96 1.15 4.62
CA ARG A 20 3.56 1.55 4.32
C ARG A 20 2.93 0.67 3.24
N TYR A 21 3.65 0.38 2.16
CA TYR A 21 3.17 -0.49 1.10
C TYR A 21 2.93 -1.92 1.61
N ALA A 22 3.86 -2.45 2.40
CA ALA A 22 3.74 -3.77 3.00
C ALA A 22 2.51 -3.88 3.92
N GLU A 23 2.27 -2.86 4.73
CA GLU A 23 1.09 -2.80 5.60
C GLU A 23 -0.21 -2.70 4.78
N GLY A 24 -0.22 -1.92 3.71
CA GLY A 24 -1.37 -1.84 2.80
C GLY A 24 -1.74 -3.21 2.20
N VAL A 25 -0.74 -4.01 1.83
CA VAL A 25 -0.95 -5.39 1.36
C VAL A 25 -1.48 -6.29 2.49
N ARG A 26 -0.89 -6.22 3.69
CA ARG A 26 -1.34 -7.01 4.87
C ARG A 26 -2.79 -6.72 5.25
N ARG A 27 -3.24 -5.47 5.06
CA ARG A 27 -4.63 -5.01 5.26
C ARG A 27 -5.58 -5.29 4.09
N GLY A 28 -5.15 -6.13 3.14
CA GLY A 28 -6.00 -6.62 2.05
C GLY A 28 -6.04 -5.73 0.81
N GLY A 29 -5.08 -4.80 0.67
CA GLY A 29 -4.81 -4.05 -0.54
C GLY A 29 -3.97 -4.83 -1.55
N THR A 30 -3.73 -4.21 -2.71
CA THR A 30 -2.88 -4.77 -3.77
C THR A 30 -1.84 -3.73 -4.17
N LEU A 31 -0.58 -4.15 -4.26
CA LEU A 31 0.51 -3.32 -4.74
C LEU A 31 0.80 -3.68 -6.20
N VAL A 32 0.72 -2.70 -7.08
CA VAL A 32 1.10 -2.83 -8.50
C VAL A 32 2.35 -1.99 -8.72
N SER A 33 3.40 -2.60 -9.25
CA SER A 33 4.61 -1.91 -9.69
C SER A 33 4.99 -2.38 -11.08
N ALA A 34 5.52 -1.47 -11.89
CA ALA A 34 5.95 -1.77 -13.26
C ALA A 34 7.24 -1.02 -13.57
N ARG A 35 8.19 -1.70 -14.21
CA ARG A 35 9.34 -1.06 -14.85
C ARG A 35 8.94 -0.76 -16.29
N VAL A 36 8.94 0.52 -16.66
CA VAL A 36 8.44 0.98 -17.96
C VAL A 36 9.48 1.88 -18.62
N PRO A 37 9.55 1.92 -19.97
CA PRO A 37 10.33 2.93 -20.68
C PRO A 37 9.87 4.35 -20.33
N ASP A 38 10.78 5.32 -20.31
CA ASP A 38 10.46 6.69 -19.88
C ASP A 38 9.35 7.35 -20.71
N GLN A 39 9.29 7.03 -22.00
CA GLN A 39 8.23 7.50 -22.92
C GLN A 39 6.81 7.04 -22.51
N ASP A 40 6.69 5.93 -21.77
CA ASP A 40 5.42 5.38 -21.31
C ASP A 40 5.06 5.83 -19.88
N ARG A 41 6.01 6.40 -19.13
CA ARG A 41 5.86 6.72 -17.71
C ARG A 41 4.63 7.58 -17.43
N ALA A 42 4.48 8.72 -18.10
CA ALA A 42 3.38 9.65 -17.83
C ALA A 42 2.00 9.03 -18.12
N ARG A 43 1.89 8.26 -19.21
CA ARG A 43 0.65 7.59 -19.60
C ARG A 43 0.24 6.52 -18.61
N LEU A 44 1.19 5.69 -18.18
CA LEU A 44 0.92 4.59 -17.24
C LEU A 44 0.72 5.10 -15.81
N ASP A 45 1.43 6.16 -15.41
CA ASP A 45 1.23 6.82 -14.12
C ASP A 45 -0.18 7.41 -14.02
N ALA A 46 -0.65 8.12 -15.04
CA ALA A 46 -2.02 8.63 -15.09
C ALA A 46 -3.05 7.50 -14.96
N LEU A 47 -2.86 6.40 -15.70
CA LEU A 47 -3.76 5.23 -15.65
C LEU A 47 -3.78 4.56 -14.26
N LEU A 48 -2.61 4.39 -13.62
CA LEU A 48 -2.51 3.78 -12.30
C LEU A 48 -3.11 4.67 -11.21
N ASN A 49 -2.99 5.99 -11.36
CA ASN A 49 -3.47 6.97 -10.38
C ASN A 49 -5.00 7.09 -10.34
N GLU A 50 -5.74 6.75 -11.40
CA GLU A 50 -7.21 6.83 -11.42
C GLU A 50 -7.89 6.07 -10.28
N ARG A 51 -7.30 4.95 -9.84
CA ARG A 51 -7.81 4.14 -8.73
C ARG A 51 -6.77 3.88 -7.65
N ALA A 52 -5.70 4.67 -7.63
CA ALA A 52 -4.70 4.55 -6.60
C ALA A 52 -5.31 4.95 -5.25
N VAL A 53 -4.97 4.18 -4.22
CA VAL A 53 -5.28 4.56 -2.85
C VAL A 53 -4.27 5.61 -2.40
N ASN A 54 -4.74 6.72 -1.82
CA ASN A 54 -3.84 7.67 -1.18
C ASN A 54 -3.23 7.04 0.09
N LEU A 55 -2.01 6.53 -0.05
CA LEU A 55 -1.33 5.80 1.02
C LEU A 55 -0.94 6.71 2.20
N GLN A 56 -0.78 8.02 1.97
CA GLN A 56 -0.48 8.96 3.05
C GLN A 56 -1.67 9.06 4.00
N ASP A 57 -2.87 9.28 3.46
CA ASP A 57 -4.11 9.33 4.25
C ASP A 57 -4.37 8.02 4.98
N ARG A 58 -4.13 6.88 4.31
CA ARG A 58 -4.24 5.55 4.92
C ARG A 58 -3.27 5.36 6.07
N SER A 59 -2.00 5.69 5.87
CA SER A 59 -0.97 5.52 6.90
C SER A 59 -1.24 6.41 8.11
N ALA A 60 -1.72 7.64 7.90
CA ALA A 60 -2.13 8.52 8.98
C ALA A 60 -3.31 7.95 9.79
N ALA A 61 -4.28 7.31 9.12
CA ALA A 61 -5.40 6.66 9.79
C ALA A 61 -4.94 5.43 10.60
N TRP A 62 -4.05 4.60 10.05
CA TRP A 62 -3.47 3.46 10.78
C TRP A 62 -2.66 3.93 11.99
N GLN A 63 -1.89 5.00 11.87
CA GLN A 63 -1.13 5.60 12.97
C GLN A 63 -2.03 6.04 14.12
N LYS A 64 -3.17 6.67 13.81
CA LYS A 64 -4.19 7.01 14.83
C LYS A 64 -4.77 5.78 15.54
N SER A 65 -4.78 4.63 14.86
CA SER A 65 -5.20 3.34 15.44
C SER A 65 -4.06 2.55 16.11
N GLY A 66 -2.86 3.15 16.25
CA GLY A 66 -1.73 2.55 16.96
C GLY A 66 -0.71 1.81 16.09
N TRP A 67 -0.85 1.85 14.76
CA TRP A 67 0.18 1.31 13.86
C TRP A 67 1.41 2.24 13.82
N SER A 68 2.62 1.67 13.83
CA SER A 68 3.87 2.44 13.79
C SER A 68 4.78 2.03 12.64
N ASP A 69 4.95 0.73 12.41
CA ASP A 69 5.75 0.16 11.32
C ASP A 69 5.17 -1.18 10.87
N PHE A 70 5.58 -1.65 9.71
CA PHE A 70 5.22 -2.98 9.23
C PHE A 70 5.98 -4.05 10.02
N ASP A 71 5.23 -4.99 10.60
CA ASP A 71 5.76 -6.19 11.22
C ASP A 71 5.46 -7.42 10.35
N ALA A 72 6.50 -8.03 9.81
CA ALA A 72 6.38 -9.22 8.97
C ALA A 72 5.93 -10.48 9.74
N ALA A 73 6.02 -10.48 11.07
CA ALA A 73 5.53 -11.57 11.91
C ALA A 73 4.04 -11.43 12.24
N SER A 74 3.46 -10.25 12.04
CA SER A 74 2.04 -10.01 12.28
C SER A 74 1.18 -10.79 11.27
N PRO A 75 0.13 -11.48 11.72
CA PRO A 75 -0.73 -12.24 10.82
C PRO A 75 -1.44 -11.29 9.84
N PRO A 76 -1.81 -11.78 8.64
CA PRO A 76 -2.76 -11.10 7.77
C PRO A 76 -4.07 -10.81 8.52
N LEU A 77 -4.74 -9.72 8.16
CA LEU A 77 -6.06 -9.43 8.72
C LEU A 77 -7.05 -10.54 8.35
N SER A 78 -8.00 -10.82 9.24
CA SER A 78 -9.09 -11.74 8.92
C SER A 78 -9.95 -11.17 7.77
N PRO A 79 -10.68 -12.01 7.02
CA PRO A 79 -11.59 -11.52 5.98
C PRO A 79 -12.60 -10.50 6.49
N GLU A 80 -13.07 -10.66 7.73
CA GLU A 80 -13.98 -9.72 8.40
C GLU A 80 -13.31 -8.38 8.67
N ASP A 81 -12.07 -8.38 9.17
CA ASP A 81 -11.31 -7.15 9.42
C ASP A 81 -10.97 -6.43 8.12
N ILE A 82 -10.64 -7.17 7.05
CA ILE A 82 -10.45 -6.60 5.71
C ILE A 82 -11.75 -5.98 5.20
N GLY A 83 -12.89 -6.65 5.43
CA GLY A 83 -14.21 -6.11 5.10
C GLY A 83 -14.45 -4.76 5.78
N ARG A 84 -14.20 -4.70 7.10
CA ARG A 84 -14.33 -3.47 7.90
C ARG A 84 -13.38 -2.35 7.41
N GLU A 85 -12.13 -2.67 7.11
CA GLU A 85 -11.15 -1.74 6.54
C GLU A 85 -11.63 -1.16 5.19
N ARG A 86 -12.25 -1.99 4.34
CA ARG A 86 -12.83 -1.57 3.06
C ARG A 86 -14.06 -0.69 3.24
N GLU A 87 -14.89 -0.93 4.24
CA GLU A 87 -16.02 -0.06 4.55
C GLU A 87 -15.55 1.31 5.05
N LEU A 88 -14.61 1.31 6.00
CA LEU A 88 -14.08 2.53 6.61
C LEU A 88 -13.42 3.47 5.59
N TYR A 89 -12.77 2.91 4.58
CA TYR A 89 -11.88 3.69 3.71
C TYR A 89 -12.05 3.44 2.20
N GLY A 90 -12.85 2.47 1.78
CA GLY A 90 -13.15 2.18 0.37
C GLY A 90 -14.31 3.02 -0.19
N ALA A 91 -15.07 3.71 0.67
CA ALA A 91 -16.13 4.61 0.26
C ALA A 91 -15.63 5.88 -0.47
N GLY A 92 -14.33 6.19 -0.39
CA GLY A 92 -13.71 7.37 -1.03
C GLY A 92 -13.39 7.22 -2.53
N THR A 93 -13.45 6.01 -3.10
CA THR A 93 -13.05 5.73 -4.51
C THR A 93 -14.24 5.70 -5.48
N ARG A 94 -15.45 6.11 -5.05
CA ARG A 94 -16.60 6.27 -5.95
C ARG A 94 -16.88 7.75 -6.20
N ARG A 95 -16.15 8.39 -7.11
CA ARG A 95 -16.67 9.41 -8.04
C ARG A 95 -15.79 9.46 -9.28
#